data_AF-A0A958K5W9-F1
#
_entry.id   AF-A0A958K5W9-F1
#
_cell.length_a   1.000
_cell.length_b   1.000
_cell.length_c   1.000
_cell.angle_alpha   90.00
_cell.angle_beta   90.00
_cell.angle_gamma   90.00
#
_symmetry.space_group_name_H-M   'P 1'
#
loop_
_entity.id
_entity.type
_entity.pdbx_description
1 polymer ?
#
loop_
_entity_poly.entity_id
_entity_poly.type
_entity_poly.pdbx_seq_one_letter_code
_entity_poly.pdbx_strand_id
1 'polypeptide(L)'
;TKELRKVFGVCPKCNYHFRLKSMERIPLLVDRHSFQEFDKELRSNDPLQFKDSKRYKERLKRAEKASGAVEAVVTGRARILDVPVMLGVFEFHFLGGSMGSVVGEKLTRMIEKGIEERIPVIIISASGGARMQEGIYSLMQMAKVSAALARLGQERIPYVSVLTDPTTGGVAASFAMLGDVIIAEPNALIGFAGPRVIEQTIRQKLPEGFQRSEFLLEHGILDRIVQRTEMRQELATILTNFGFGA
;
A
#
# COMPACT_ATOMS: atom_id res chain seq x y z
N THR A 1 -2.18 -16.80 12.98
CA THR A 1 -3.05 -17.75 13.71
C THR A 1 -4.49 -17.24 13.69
N LYS A 2 -5.50 -18.13 13.72
CA LYS A 2 -6.93 -17.76 13.67
C LYS A 2 -7.34 -16.70 14.72
N GLU A 3 -6.60 -16.59 15.83
CA GLU A 3 -6.81 -15.58 16.87
C GLU A 3 -6.45 -14.16 16.43
N LEU A 4 -5.36 -13.95 15.66
CA LEU A 4 -4.97 -12.63 15.16
C LEU A 4 -6.05 -12.03 14.25
N ARG A 5 -6.73 -12.83 13.43
CA ARG A 5 -7.85 -12.34 12.59
C ARG A 5 -9.05 -11.89 13.42
N LYS A 6 -9.32 -12.52 14.57
CA LYS A 6 -10.42 -12.13 15.46
C LYS A 6 -10.22 -10.75 16.10
N VAL A 7 -8.97 -10.28 16.17
CA VAL A 7 -8.58 -8.98 16.74
C VAL A 7 -8.00 -8.04 15.68
N PHE A 8 -8.33 -8.24 14.40
CA PHE A 8 -7.85 -7.39 13.29
C PHE A 8 -6.31 -7.33 13.13
N GLY A 9 -5.56 -8.27 13.72
CA GLY A 9 -4.11 -8.20 13.78
C GLY A 9 -3.60 -7.07 14.67
N VAL A 10 -4.41 -6.63 15.64
CA VAL A 10 -4.07 -5.61 16.63
C VAL A 10 -3.92 -6.29 17.99
N CYS A 11 -2.83 -6.02 18.69
CA CYS A 11 -2.62 -6.55 20.03
C CYS A 11 -3.62 -5.92 21.01
N PRO A 12 -4.50 -6.69 21.69
CA PRO A 12 -5.47 -6.12 22.63
C PRO A 12 -4.83 -5.53 23.89
N LYS A 13 -3.56 -5.86 24.17
CA LYS A 13 -2.85 -5.39 25.39
C LYS A 13 -2.07 -4.10 25.16
N CYS A 14 -1.41 -3.96 24.02
CA CYS A 14 -0.52 -2.83 23.73
C CYS A 14 -0.89 -2.06 22.45
N ASN A 15 -1.99 -2.43 21.81
CA ASN A 15 -2.48 -1.82 20.58
C ASN A 15 -1.47 -1.83 19.42
N TYR A 16 -0.51 -2.77 19.43
CA TYR A 16 0.44 -2.93 18.34
C TYR A 16 -0.21 -3.54 17.10
N HIS A 17 0.00 -2.91 15.94
CA HIS A 17 -0.54 -3.34 14.65
C HIS A 17 0.43 -4.31 13.98
N PHE A 18 0.11 -5.60 14.02
CA PHE A 18 0.89 -6.61 13.31
C PHE A 18 0.67 -6.49 11.80
N ARG A 19 1.71 -6.86 11.03
CA ARG A 19 1.59 -7.00 9.57
C ARG A 19 0.59 -8.10 9.25
N LEU A 20 -0.32 -7.78 8.35
CA LEU A 20 -1.27 -8.73 7.78
C LEU A 20 -0.91 -9.02 6.33
N LYS A 21 -1.16 -10.25 5.90
CA LYS A 21 -1.17 -10.55 4.47
C LYS A 21 -2.33 -9.81 3.80
N SER A 22 -2.16 -9.46 2.55
CA SER A 22 -3.18 -8.83 1.68
C SER A 22 -4.52 -9.56 1.77
N MET A 23 -4.53 -10.89 1.60
CA MET A 23 -5.73 -11.75 1.68
C MET A 23 -6.34 -11.87 3.08
N GLU A 24 -5.63 -11.44 4.12
CA GLU A 24 -6.15 -11.34 5.49
C GLU A 24 -6.72 -9.97 5.78
N ARG A 25 -6.18 -8.94 5.14
CA ARG A 25 -6.57 -7.54 5.31
C ARG A 25 -7.83 -7.20 4.51
N ILE A 26 -7.94 -7.65 3.26
CA ILE A 26 -9.08 -7.34 2.39
C ILE A 26 -10.43 -7.66 3.07
N PRO A 27 -10.66 -8.85 3.66
CA PRO A 27 -11.94 -9.18 4.30
C PRO A 27 -12.29 -8.35 5.55
N LEU A 28 -11.33 -7.63 6.14
CA LEU A 28 -11.58 -6.75 7.28
C LEU A 28 -12.15 -5.39 6.85
N LEU A 29 -11.95 -5.02 5.58
CA LEU A 29 -12.31 -3.71 5.03
C LEU A 29 -13.57 -3.77 4.18
N VAL A 30 -13.71 -4.81 3.37
CA VAL A 30 -14.74 -4.88 2.33
C VAL A 30 -15.97 -5.64 2.77
N ASP A 31 -17.09 -5.36 2.12
CA ASP A 31 -18.33 -6.08 2.33
C ASP A 31 -18.18 -7.54 1.91
N ARG A 32 -18.91 -8.42 2.60
CA ARG A 32 -18.80 -9.87 2.41
C ARG A 32 -19.09 -10.22 0.94
N HIS A 33 -18.20 -11.00 0.33
CA HIS A 33 -18.29 -11.44 -1.07
C HIS A 33 -18.26 -10.32 -2.13
N SER A 34 -17.85 -9.09 -1.77
CA SER A 34 -17.81 -7.97 -2.73
C SER A 34 -16.49 -7.83 -3.50
N PHE A 35 -15.40 -8.43 -3.01
CA PHE A 35 -14.08 -8.26 -3.62
C PHE A 35 -13.91 -9.11 -4.90
N GLN A 36 -13.69 -8.44 -6.02
CA GLN A 36 -13.35 -9.02 -7.30
C GLN A 36 -11.91 -8.63 -7.67
N GLU A 37 -11.00 -9.61 -7.56
CA GLU A 37 -9.58 -9.42 -7.86
C GLU A 37 -9.35 -9.19 -9.37
N PHE A 38 -8.45 -8.27 -9.71
CA PHE A 38 -7.98 -8.00 -11.07
C PHE A 38 -6.59 -8.56 -11.31
N ASP A 39 -6.29 -8.88 -12.58
CA ASP A 39 -4.95 -9.27 -13.05
C ASP A 39 -4.29 -10.36 -12.17
N LYS A 40 -5.10 -11.32 -11.69
CA LYS A 40 -4.68 -12.36 -10.73
C LYS A 40 -3.54 -13.26 -11.24
N GLU A 41 -3.38 -13.35 -12.56
CA GLU A 41 -2.36 -14.17 -13.21
C GLU A 41 -1.12 -13.38 -13.63
N LEU A 42 -1.13 -12.05 -13.48
CA LEU A 42 -0.02 -11.20 -13.88
C LEU A 42 1.15 -11.37 -12.90
N ARG A 43 2.32 -11.77 -13.43
CA ARG A 43 3.52 -12.13 -12.65
C ARG A 43 4.74 -11.40 -13.16
N SER A 44 5.65 -11.07 -12.23
CA SER A 44 6.94 -10.49 -12.59
C SER A 44 7.77 -11.42 -13.45
N ASN A 45 8.46 -10.83 -14.42
CA ASN A 45 9.50 -11.51 -15.20
C ASN A 45 10.89 -10.98 -14.81
N ASP A 46 11.94 -11.46 -15.46
CA ASP A 46 13.32 -11.09 -15.18
C ASP A 46 13.96 -10.42 -16.42
N PRO A 47 13.57 -9.16 -16.74
CA PRO A 47 14.02 -8.48 -17.97
C PRO A 47 15.51 -8.15 -17.95
N LEU A 48 16.11 -8.02 -16.76
CA LEU A 48 17.53 -7.70 -16.59
C LEU A 48 18.41 -8.96 -16.41
N GLN A 49 17.82 -10.15 -16.42
CA GLN A 49 18.50 -11.41 -16.07
C GLN A 49 19.28 -11.30 -14.74
N PHE A 50 18.67 -10.64 -13.76
CA PHE A 50 19.36 -10.19 -12.56
C PHE A 50 19.81 -11.36 -11.68
N LYS A 51 21.07 -11.30 -11.24
CA LYS A 51 21.65 -12.28 -10.34
C LYS A 51 22.55 -11.59 -9.31
N ASP A 52 22.27 -11.85 -8.04
CA ASP A 52 23.19 -11.57 -6.94
C ASP A 52 23.59 -12.91 -6.28
N SER A 53 23.57 -12.99 -4.95
CA SER A 53 23.62 -14.27 -4.22
C SER A 53 22.59 -15.30 -4.71
N LYS A 54 21.46 -14.87 -5.30
CA LYS A 54 20.43 -15.73 -5.90
C LYS A 54 19.93 -15.13 -7.22
N ARG A 55 19.42 -15.99 -8.11
CA ARG A 55 18.76 -15.53 -9.34
C ARG A 55 17.42 -14.87 -8.99
N TYR A 56 17.04 -13.79 -9.69
CA TYR A 56 15.78 -13.09 -9.41
C TYR A 56 14.56 -14.01 -9.55
N LYS A 57 14.52 -14.87 -10.57
CA LYS A 57 13.47 -15.89 -10.74
C LYS A 57 13.27 -16.80 -9.52
N GLU A 58 14.34 -17.14 -8.81
CA GLU A 58 14.26 -17.97 -7.59
C GLU A 58 13.70 -17.17 -6.41
N ARG A 59 14.05 -15.87 -6.33
CA ARG A 59 13.49 -14.96 -5.33
C ARG A 59 11.98 -14.80 -5.52
N LEU A 60 11.53 -14.64 -6.76
CA LEU A 60 10.10 -14.59 -7.11
C LEU A 60 9.36 -15.85 -6.67
N LYS A 61 9.84 -17.04 -7.06
CA LYS A 61 9.23 -18.33 -6.64
C LYS A 61 9.14 -18.47 -5.12
N ARG A 62 10.19 -18.06 -4.39
CA ARG A 62 10.19 -18.10 -2.92
C ARG A 62 9.20 -17.10 -2.33
N ALA A 63 9.12 -15.89 -2.88
CA ALA A 63 8.21 -14.85 -2.44
C ALA A 63 6.75 -15.25 -2.65
N GLU A 64 6.43 -15.85 -3.80
CA GLU A 64 5.10 -16.41 -4.08
C GLU A 64 4.72 -17.47 -3.04
N LYS A 65 5.63 -18.42 -2.76
CA LYS A 65 5.37 -19.46 -1.75
C LYS A 65 5.21 -18.90 -0.33
N ALA A 66 5.99 -17.90 0.06
CA ALA A 66 5.97 -17.33 1.40
C ALA A 66 4.73 -16.45 1.64
N SER A 67 4.40 -15.61 0.66
CA SER A 67 3.26 -14.69 0.73
C SER A 67 1.93 -15.41 0.48
N GLY A 68 1.91 -16.33 -0.49
CA GLY A 68 0.68 -16.88 -1.06
C GLY A 68 0.05 -15.97 -2.13
N ALA A 69 0.73 -14.89 -2.52
CA ALA A 69 0.33 -13.97 -3.57
C ALA A 69 1.23 -14.12 -4.80
N VAL A 70 0.71 -13.77 -5.98
CA VAL A 70 1.49 -13.78 -7.23
C VAL A 70 2.43 -12.58 -7.35
N GLU A 71 2.17 -11.52 -6.57
CA GLU A 71 2.92 -10.27 -6.59
C GLU A 71 2.73 -9.49 -5.27
N ALA A 72 3.54 -8.44 -5.07
CA ALA A 72 3.53 -7.53 -3.91
C ALA A 72 2.31 -6.60 -3.81
N VAL A 73 1.32 -6.71 -4.71
CA VAL A 73 0.05 -6.00 -4.59
C VAL A 73 -1.11 -6.85 -5.12
N VAL A 74 -2.20 -6.86 -4.36
CA VAL A 74 -3.50 -7.40 -4.78
C VAL A 74 -4.41 -6.22 -5.08
N THR A 75 -4.95 -6.17 -6.29
CA THR A 75 -5.83 -5.09 -6.76
C THR A 75 -7.18 -5.66 -7.15
N GLY A 76 -8.23 -4.86 -7.04
CA GLY A 76 -9.57 -5.30 -7.40
C GLY A 76 -10.63 -4.25 -7.14
N ARG A 77 -11.87 -4.58 -7.49
CA ARG A 77 -13.06 -3.81 -7.12
C ARG A 77 -13.69 -4.42 -5.89
N ALA A 78 -14.24 -3.59 -5.01
CA ALA A 78 -14.93 -4.03 -3.81
C ALA A 78 -16.08 -3.07 -3.45
N ARG A 79 -16.75 -3.36 -2.34
CA ARG A 79 -17.63 -2.41 -1.66
C ARG A 79 -17.18 -2.25 -0.21
N ILE A 80 -17.23 -1.03 0.31
CA ILE A 80 -16.98 -0.74 1.73
C ILE A 80 -18.23 -0.02 2.24
N LEU A 81 -19.02 -0.72 3.08
CA LEU A 81 -20.30 -0.22 3.57
C LEU A 81 -21.18 0.27 2.42
N ASP A 82 -21.37 -0.61 1.45
CA ASP A 82 -22.14 -0.42 0.23
C ASP A 82 -21.54 0.54 -0.81
N VAL A 83 -20.52 1.34 -0.46
CA VAL A 83 -19.81 2.25 -1.37
C VAL A 83 -18.86 1.47 -2.29
N PRO A 84 -19.01 1.53 -3.63
CA PRO A 84 -18.06 0.90 -4.56
C PRO A 84 -16.67 1.54 -4.46
N VAL A 85 -15.62 0.73 -4.45
CA VAL A 85 -14.23 1.20 -4.40
C VAL A 85 -13.32 0.36 -5.30
N MET A 86 -12.29 1.00 -5.86
CA MET A 86 -11.11 0.33 -6.39
C MET A 86 -10.09 0.20 -5.27
N LEU A 87 -9.67 -1.01 -4.95
CA LEU A 87 -8.85 -1.31 -3.76
C LEU A 87 -7.55 -2.00 -4.15
N GLY A 88 -6.42 -1.35 -3.84
CA GLY A 88 -5.08 -1.92 -3.90
C GLY A 88 -4.54 -2.21 -2.51
N VAL A 89 -4.11 -3.43 -2.23
CA VAL A 89 -3.53 -3.83 -0.94
C VAL A 89 -2.17 -4.47 -1.16
N PHE A 90 -1.14 -3.85 -0.60
CA PHE A 90 0.22 -4.38 -0.66
C PHE A 90 0.38 -5.68 0.14
N GLU A 91 1.28 -6.54 -0.35
CA GLU A 91 1.71 -7.77 0.30
C GLU A 91 3.18 -7.67 0.69
N PHE A 92 3.45 -7.21 1.91
CA PHE A 92 4.83 -7.00 2.39
C PHE A 92 5.64 -8.30 2.44
N HIS A 93 5.01 -9.47 2.60
CA HIS A 93 5.72 -10.75 2.59
C HIS A 93 6.25 -11.14 1.21
N PHE A 94 5.77 -10.48 0.14
CA PHE A 94 6.31 -10.63 -1.20
C PHE A 94 7.45 -9.62 -1.41
N LEU A 95 8.70 -10.07 -1.25
CA LEU A 95 9.91 -9.25 -1.46
C LEU A 95 9.87 -7.88 -0.75
N GLY A 96 9.36 -7.83 0.48
CA GLY A 96 9.25 -6.58 1.26
C GLY A 96 8.24 -5.59 0.69
N GLY A 97 7.25 -6.06 -0.06
CA GLY A 97 6.27 -5.21 -0.75
C GLY A 97 6.92 -4.30 -1.80
N SER A 98 8.13 -4.63 -2.27
CA SER A 98 8.90 -3.76 -3.15
C SER A 98 8.17 -3.52 -4.47
N MET A 99 8.14 -2.28 -4.95
CA MET A 99 7.48 -1.96 -6.22
C MET A 99 8.36 -2.31 -7.41
N GLY A 100 7.94 -3.30 -8.19
CA GLY A 100 8.47 -3.62 -9.53
C GLY A 100 7.43 -3.35 -10.62
N SER A 101 7.73 -3.75 -11.85
CA SER A 101 6.92 -3.48 -13.05
C SER A 101 5.47 -3.94 -12.90
N VAL A 102 5.25 -5.13 -12.32
CA VAL A 102 3.88 -5.66 -12.14
C VAL A 102 3.10 -4.93 -11.06
N VAL A 103 3.76 -4.48 -9.99
CA VAL A 103 3.10 -3.64 -8.97
C VAL A 103 2.61 -2.35 -9.62
N GLY A 104 3.47 -1.68 -10.39
CA GLY A 104 3.09 -0.47 -11.11
C GLY A 104 1.97 -0.72 -12.14
N GLU A 105 2.07 -1.79 -12.94
CA GLU A 105 1.03 -2.18 -13.91
C GLU A 105 -0.34 -2.44 -13.24
N LYS A 106 -0.38 -3.25 -12.19
CA LYS A 106 -1.64 -3.59 -11.50
C LYS A 106 -2.31 -2.35 -10.88
N LEU A 107 -1.51 -1.47 -10.28
CA LEU A 107 -2.02 -0.21 -9.72
C LEU A 107 -2.53 0.71 -10.82
N THR A 108 -1.77 0.90 -11.91
CA THR A 108 -2.18 1.74 -13.04
C THR A 108 -3.50 1.23 -13.66
N ARG A 109 -3.60 -0.07 -13.97
CA ARG A 109 -4.85 -0.65 -14.53
C ARG A 109 -6.05 -0.44 -13.61
N MET A 110 -5.85 -0.63 -12.30
CA MET A 110 -6.91 -0.43 -11.31
C MET A 110 -7.35 1.04 -11.25
N ILE A 111 -6.41 1.98 -11.29
CA ILE A 111 -6.70 3.43 -11.30
C ILE A 111 -7.43 3.83 -12.58
N GLU A 112 -6.96 3.37 -13.75
CA GLU A 112 -7.62 3.64 -15.04
C GLU A 112 -9.03 3.08 -15.10
N LYS A 113 -9.25 1.88 -14.57
CA LYS A 113 -10.60 1.33 -14.43
C LYS A 113 -11.46 2.12 -13.43
N GLY A 114 -10.86 2.67 -12.37
CA GLY A 114 -11.52 3.60 -11.47
C GLY A 114 -11.96 4.89 -12.17
N ILE A 115 -11.15 5.39 -13.10
CA ILE A 115 -11.51 6.52 -13.97
C ILE A 115 -12.71 6.16 -14.87
N GLU A 116 -12.61 5.04 -15.59
CA GLU A 116 -13.65 4.58 -16.52
C GLU A 116 -15.00 4.37 -15.85
N GLU A 117 -15.00 3.76 -14.66
CA GLU A 117 -16.22 3.45 -13.90
C GLU A 117 -16.65 4.58 -12.95
N ARG A 118 -15.87 5.67 -12.86
CA ARG A 118 -16.01 6.76 -11.87
C ARG A 118 -16.11 6.24 -10.43
N ILE A 119 -15.23 5.31 -10.06
CA ILE A 119 -15.16 4.68 -8.74
C ILE A 119 -13.93 5.19 -7.99
N PRO A 120 -14.07 5.58 -6.70
CA PRO A 120 -12.98 6.10 -5.90
C PRO A 120 -11.88 5.04 -5.68
N VAL A 121 -10.64 5.51 -5.54
CA VAL A 121 -9.46 4.64 -5.39
C VAL A 121 -8.97 4.66 -3.95
N ILE A 122 -8.64 3.48 -3.42
CA ILE A 122 -7.98 3.31 -2.12
C ILE A 122 -6.75 2.45 -2.33
N ILE A 123 -5.58 2.92 -1.87
CA ILE A 123 -4.34 2.13 -1.89
C ILE A 123 -3.80 2.02 -0.47
N ILE A 124 -3.66 0.78 -0.01
CA ILE A 124 -3.04 0.44 1.26
C ILE A 124 -1.59 0.04 1.01
N SER A 125 -0.68 0.93 1.37
CA SER A 125 0.74 0.82 1.12
C SER A 125 1.45 0.09 2.26
N ALA A 126 2.30 -0.86 1.88
CA ALA A 126 3.24 -1.56 2.76
C ALA A 126 4.46 -1.96 1.91
N SER A 127 5.54 -1.18 1.96
CA SER A 127 6.68 -1.36 1.07
C SER A 127 7.99 -0.92 1.71
N GLY A 128 9.05 -1.67 1.44
CA GLY A 128 10.44 -1.28 1.71
C GLY A 128 11.08 -0.41 0.61
N GLY A 129 10.36 -0.11 -0.48
CA GLY A 129 10.84 0.75 -1.57
C GLY A 129 10.74 0.13 -2.98
N ALA A 130 11.58 0.59 -3.89
CA ALA A 130 11.62 0.09 -5.27
C ALA A 130 12.29 -1.29 -5.37
N ARG A 131 11.86 -2.12 -6.32
CA ARG A 131 12.42 -3.46 -6.52
C ARG A 131 13.73 -3.40 -7.30
N MET A 132 14.84 -3.42 -6.57
CA MET A 132 16.18 -3.27 -7.15
C MET A 132 16.50 -4.27 -8.27
N GLN A 133 15.91 -5.48 -8.22
CA GLN A 133 16.15 -6.53 -9.22
C GLN A 133 15.64 -6.16 -10.62
N GLU A 134 14.72 -5.21 -10.71
CA GLU A 134 14.21 -4.68 -11.99
C GLU A 134 14.79 -3.28 -12.32
N GLY A 135 15.69 -2.76 -11.49
CA GLY A 135 16.45 -1.54 -11.76
C GLY A 135 15.58 -0.34 -12.15
N ILE A 136 15.89 0.26 -13.30
CA ILE A 136 15.19 1.45 -13.82
C ILE A 136 13.69 1.20 -14.04
N TYR A 137 13.27 -0.03 -14.36
CA TYR A 137 11.86 -0.34 -14.54
C TYR A 137 11.08 -0.09 -13.25
N SER A 138 11.64 -0.44 -12.09
CA SER A 138 11.03 -0.16 -10.78
C SER A 138 10.93 1.33 -10.48
N LEU A 139 11.97 2.11 -10.83
CA LEU A 139 11.95 3.56 -10.63
C LEU A 139 10.83 4.21 -11.47
N MET A 140 10.69 3.78 -12.73
CA MET A 140 9.69 4.34 -13.64
C MET A 140 8.25 4.02 -13.22
N GLN A 141 8.02 3.02 -12.36
CA GLN A 141 6.70 2.77 -11.82
C GLN A 141 6.20 3.91 -10.92
N MET A 142 7.11 4.67 -10.27
CA MET A 142 6.75 5.88 -9.54
C MET A 142 6.05 6.88 -10.48
N ALA A 143 6.70 7.20 -11.59
CA ALA A 143 6.16 8.14 -12.58
C ALA A 143 4.85 7.62 -13.19
N LYS A 144 4.80 6.32 -13.52
CA LYS A 144 3.64 5.69 -14.15
C LYS A 144 2.38 5.74 -13.26
N VAL A 145 2.49 5.31 -12.01
CA VAL A 145 1.33 5.28 -11.09
C VAL A 145 0.92 6.71 -10.74
N SER A 146 1.87 7.61 -10.50
CA SER A 146 1.57 9.03 -10.27
C SER A 146 0.88 9.69 -11.47
N ALA A 147 1.26 9.36 -12.71
CA ALA A 147 0.58 9.87 -13.90
C ALA A 147 -0.86 9.37 -14.02
N ALA A 148 -1.12 8.11 -13.64
CA ALA A 148 -2.48 7.59 -13.58
C ALA A 148 -3.33 8.30 -12.52
N LEU A 149 -2.76 8.57 -11.33
CA LEU A 149 -3.42 9.34 -10.28
C LEU A 149 -3.66 10.81 -10.68
N ALA A 150 -2.73 11.43 -11.43
CA ALA A 150 -2.95 12.77 -11.95
C ALA A 150 -4.17 12.84 -12.88
N ARG A 151 -4.37 11.82 -13.72
CA ARG A 151 -5.58 11.68 -14.56
C ARG A 151 -6.84 11.44 -13.71
N LEU A 152 -6.74 10.64 -12.65
CA LEU A 152 -7.84 10.44 -11.70
C LEU A 152 -8.29 11.76 -11.04
N GLY A 153 -7.32 12.58 -10.63
CA GLY A 153 -7.58 13.91 -10.06
C GLY A 153 -8.21 14.89 -11.06
N GLN A 154 -7.82 14.83 -12.34
CA GLN A 154 -8.47 15.63 -13.40
C GLN A 154 -9.96 15.29 -13.55
N GLU A 155 -10.33 14.02 -13.32
CA GLU A 155 -11.71 13.53 -13.35
C GLU A 155 -12.48 13.75 -12.04
N ARG A 156 -11.82 14.35 -11.04
CA ARG A 156 -12.34 14.63 -9.69
C ARG A 156 -12.87 13.38 -8.98
N ILE A 157 -12.15 12.27 -9.13
CA ILE A 157 -12.45 11.01 -8.44
C ILE A 157 -11.47 10.89 -7.27
N PRO A 158 -11.94 10.68 -6.02
CA PRO A 158 -11.08 10.78 -4.86
C PRO A 158 -10.17 9.56 -4.74
N TYR A 159 -8.94 9.83 -4.29
CA TYR A 159 -7.93 8.85 -3.94
C TYR A 159 -7.57 8.96 -2.46
N VAL A 160 -7.81 7.88 -1.71
CA VAL A 160 -7.39 7.76 -0.31
C VAL A 160 -6.14 6.87 -0.21
N SER A 161 -5.06 7.43 0.33
CA SER A 161 -3.84 6.70 0.61
C SER A 161 -3.81 6.23 2.07
N VAL A 162 -3.65 4.94 2.29
CA VAL A 162 -3.53 4.35 3.62
C VAL A 162 -2.12 3.80 3.82
N LEU A 163 -1.37 4.41 4.72
CA LEU A 163 0.04 4.12 4.99
C LEU A 163 0.16 3.17 6.19
N THR A 164 0.87 2.06 6.00
CA THR A 164 1.02 1.01 7.02
C THR A 164 2.49 0.69 7.27
N ASP A 165 2.77 -0.03 8.36
CA ASP A 165 4.16 -0.35 8.74
C ASP A 165 4.79 -1.48 7.88
N PRO A 166 5.89 -1.20 7.14
CA PRO A 166 6.46 0.10 6.81
C PRO A 166 6.00 0.60 5.42
N THR A 167 6.06 1.91 5.18
CA THR A 167 5.91 2.51 3.85
C THR A 167 7.10 3.42 3.55
N THR A 168 8.06 2.92 2.76
CA THR A 168 9.32 3.63 2.53
C THR A 168 9.76 3.70 1.07
N GLY A 169 10.83 4.47 0.81
CA GLY A 169 11.51 4.51 -0.48
C GLY A 169 10.65 5.08 -1.59
N GLY A 170 10.77 4.48 -2.78
CA GLY A 170 10.06 4.94 -3.98
C GLY A 170 8.54 4.92 -3.85
N VAL A 171 7.96 4.01 -3.05
CA VAL A 171 6.51 4.00 -2.79
C VAL A 171 6.12 5.24 -1.97
N ALA A 172 6.83 5.51 -0.87
CA ALA A 172 6.59 6.70 -0.05
C ALA A 172 6.81 8.01 -0.82
N ALA A 173 7.80 8.06 -1.73
CA ALA A 173 8.08 9.24 -2.56
C ALA A 173 7.27 9.30 -3.87
N SER A 174 6.18 8.52 -4.00
CA SER A 174 5.29 8.57 -5.16
C SER A 174 3.84 8.50 -4.72
N PHE A 175 3.03 7.60 -5.31
CA PHE A 175 1.59 7.55 -5.13
C PHE A 175 1.14 7.49 -3.67
N ALA A 176 1.92 6.88 -2.76
CA ALA A 176 1.55 6.81 -1.35
C ALA A 176 1.38 8.19 -0.69
N MET A 177 2.06 9.24 -1.19
CA MET A 177 1.96 10.62 -0.68
C MET A 177 1.17 11.55 -1.62
N LEU A 178 0.37 10.99 -2.54
CA LEU A 178 -0.43 11.76 -3.50
C LEU A 178 -1.94 11.56 -3.28
N GLY A 179 -2.34 11.11 -2.10
CA GLY A 179 -3.75 10.98 -1.72
C GLY A 179 -4.41 12.33 -1.54
N ASP A 180 -5.68 12.44 -1.92
CA ASP A 180 -6.55 13.56 -1.50
C ASP A 180 -6.74 13.53 0.03
N VAL A 181 -6.70 12.33 0.61
CA VAL A 181 -6.57 12.09 2.05
C VAL A 181 -5.51 11.03 2.29
N ILE A 182 -4.55 11.34 3.16
CA ILE A 182 -3.45 10.49 3.58
C ILE A 182 -3.65 10.09 5.04
N ILE A 183 -3.94 8.80 5.24
CA ILE A 183 -4.21 8.20 6.55
C ILE A 183 -3.08 7.24 6.88
N ALA A 184 -2.68 7.16 8.15
CA ALA A 184 -1.77 6.11 8.62
C ALA A 184 -2.38 5.24 9.71
N GLU A 185 -1.89 4.00 9.81
CA GLU A 185 -2.04 3.20 11.02
C GLU A 185 -1.11 3.72 12.14
N PRO A 186 -1.47 3.59 13.43
CA PRO A 186 -0.64 3.99 14.56
C PRO A 186 0.75 3.34 14.56
N ASN A 187 1.74 4.11 15.02
CA ASN A 187 3.16 3.76 15.05
C ASN A 187 3.78 3.27 13.73
N ALA A 188 3.14 3.52 12.58
CA ALA A 188 3.65 3.06 11.29
C ALA A 188 4.95 3.77 10.93
N LEU A 189 5.98 3.02 10.50
CA LEU A 189 7.22 3.61 9.98
C LEU A 189 7.02 4.07 8.53
N ILE A 190 7.10 5.38 8.29
CA ILE A 190 6.86 5.98 6.98
C ILE A 190 7.96 6.99 6.65
N GLY A 191 8.57 6.88 5.48
CA GLY A 191 9.52 7.89 5.02
C GLY A 191 10.36 7.47 3.81
N PHE A 192 10.97 8.46 3.15
CA PHE A 192 11.74 8.22 1.94
C PHE A 192 12.98 7.34 2.18
N ALA A 193 13.89 7.77 3.05
CA ALA A 193 15.06 7.00 3.44
C ALA A 193 14.82 6.27 4.76
N GLY A 194 15.37 5.06 4.91
CA GLY A 194 15.29 4.34 6.18
C GLY A 194 16.10 5.04 7.29
N PRO A 195 15.66 4.94 8.56
CA PRO A 195 16.26 5.70 9.68
C PRO A 195 17.75 5.43 9.83
N ARG A 196 18.17 4.17 9.64
CA ARG A 196 19.58 3.76 9.67
C ARG A 196 20.45 4.51 8.65
N VAL A 197 19.94 4.73 7.44
CA VAL A 197 20.69 5.42 6.38
C VAL A 197 20.83 6.90 6.73
N ILE A 198 19.78 7.49 7.31
CA ILE A 198 19.79 8.89 7.73
C ILE A 198 20.80 9.10 8.85
N GLU A 199 20.74 8.30 9.92
CA GLU A 199 21.68 8.38 11.06
C GLU A 199 23.14 8.27 10.61
N GLN A 200 23.44 7.35 9.70
CA GLN A 200 24.79 7.18 9.15
C GLN A 200 25.25 8.39 8.35
N THR A 201 24.33 9.06 7.65
CA THR A 201 24.63 10.23 6.81
C THR A 201 24.88 11.47 7.66
N ILE A 202 23.99 11.76 8.62
CA ILE A 202 24.08 12.96 9.47
C ILE A 202 24.99 12.78 10.69
N ARG A 203 25.36 11.52 11.02
CA ARG A 203 26.16 11.11 12.19
C ARG A 203 25.59 11.59 13.52
N GLN A 204 24.26 11.60 13.63
CA GLN A 204 23.51 12.00 14.82
C GLN A 204 22.39 10.98 15.07
N LYS A 205 21.95 10.91 16.34
CA LYS A 205 20.76 10.13 16.70
C LYS A 205 19.52 10.85 16.20
N LEU A 206 18.57 10.09 15.65
CA LEU A 206 17.28 10.64 15.27
C LEU A 206 16.43 10.94 16.51
N PRO A 207 15.53 11.93 16.42
CA PRO A 207 14.54 12.19 17.46
C PRO A 207 13.71 10.93 17.79
N GLU A 208 13.21 10.85 19.01
CA GLU A 208 12.25 9.81 19.38
C GLU A 208 11.01 9.93 18.48
N GLY A 209 10.47 8.78 18.07
CA GLY A 209 9.30 8.75 17.19
C GLY A 209 9.57 9.21 15.74
N PHE A 210 10.81 9.53 15.36
CA PHE A 210 11.12 9.95 13.99
C PHE A 210 10.59 8.94 12.97
N GLN A 211 9.94 9.45 11.92
CA GLN A 211 9.25 8.67 10.88
C GLN A 211 8.06 7.81 11.33
N ARG A 212 7.59 7.94 12.58
CA ARG A 212 6.33 7.32 13.02
C ARG A 212 5.15 8.14 12.56
N SER A 213 4.00 7.50 12.36
CA SER A 213 2.75 8.16 12.00
C SER A 213 2.45 9.38 12.88
N GLU A 214 2.69 9.30 14.17
CA GLU A 214 2.47 10.38 15.14
C GLU A 214 3.38 11.58 14.83
N PHE A 215 4.66 11.32 14.58
CA PHE A 215 5.61 12.34 14.15
C PHE A 215 5.19 12.96 12.81
N LEU A 216 4.78 12.16 11.83
CA LEU A 216 4.35 12.67 10.53
C LEU A 216 3.08 13.52 10.61
N LEU A 217 2.13 13.15 11.48
CA LEU A 217 0.91 13.93 11.73
C LEU A 217 1.24 15.30 12.32
N GLU A 218 2.11 15.35 13.34
CA GLU A 218 2.57 16.62 13.94
C GLU A 218 3.27 17.55 12.94
N HIS A 219 3.88 17.00 11.90
CA HIS A 219 4.57 17.74 10.84
C HIS A 219 3.68 18.02 9.62
N GLY A 220 2.38 17.75 9.69
CA GLY A 220 1.41 18.05 8.63
C GLY A 220 1.54 17.18 7.38
N ILE A 221 2.18 16.02 7.47
CA ILE A 221 2.35 15.08 6.36
C ILE A 221 1.15 14.13 6.24
N LEU A 222 0.46 13.85 7.34
CA LEU A 222 -0.74 13.01 7.38
C LEU A 222 -1.95 13.87 7.73
N ASP A 223 -3.10 13.49 7.21
CA ASP A 223 -4.37 14.07 7.64
C ASP A 223 -4.83 13.45 8.96
N ARG A 224 -4.70 12.11 9.09
CA ARG A 224 -5.24 11.35 10.23
C ARG A 224 -4.45 10.09 10.55
N ILE A 225 -4.50 9.70 11.82
CA ILE A 225 -4.09 8.37 12.28
C ILE A 225 -5.32 7.60 12.70
N VAL A 226 -5.50 6.38 12.17
CA VAL A 226 -6.75 5.62 12.31
C VAL A 226 -6.46 4.19 12.74
N GLN A 227 -7.13 3.75 13.80
CA GLN A 227 -7.03 2.37 14.25
C GLN A 227 -7.59 1.41 13.19
N ARG A 228 -6.98 0.24 13.05
CA ARG A 228 -7.35 -0.71 11.99
C ARG A 228 -8.77 -1.25 12.17
N THR A 229 -9.23 -1.32 13.41
CA THR A 229 -10.61 -1.68 13.79
C THR A 229 -11.63 -0.65 13.31
N GLU A 230 -11.23 0.60 13.14
CA GLU A 230 -12.08 1.72 12.74
C GLU A 230 -11.90 2.08 11.26
N MET A 231 -10.81 1.62 10.63
CA MET A 231 -10.44 1.92 9.25
C MET A 231 -11.58 1.70 8.24
N ARG A 232 -12.36 0.62 8.40
CA ARG A 232 -13.51 0.35 7.52
C ARG A 232 -14.56 1.46 7.58
N GLN A 233 -14.91 1.90 8.79
CA GLN A 233 -15.89 2.95 9.00
C GLN A 233 -15.35 4.30 8.53
N GLU A 234 -14.09 4.59 8.84
CA GLU A 234 -13.43 5.83 8.47
C GLU A 234 -13.36 6.00 6.95
N LEU A 235 -12.96 4.96 6.21
CA LEU A 235 -12.91 5.00 4.75
C LEU A 235 -14.31 5.28 4.16
N ALA A 236 -15.35 4.64 4.68
CA ALA A 236 -16.72 4.91 4.24
C ALA A 236 -17.12 6.37 4.49
N THR A 237 -16.86 6.90 5.69
CA THR A 237 -17.15 8.30 6.04
C THR A 237 -16.44 9.29 5.11
N ILE A 238 -15.15 9.07 4.83
CA ILE A 238 -14.38 9.92 3.93
C ILE A 238 -14.98 9.91 2.52
N LEU A 239 -15.30 8.74 1.99
CA LEU A 239 -15.91 8.62 0.66
C LEU A 239 -17.29 9.29 0.59
N THR A 240 -18.14 9.11 1.59
CA THR A 240 -19.43 9.80 1.67
C THR A 240 -19.26 11.32 1.69
N ASN A 241 -18.27 11.84 2.41
CA ASN A 241 -17.97 13.27 2.42
C ASN A 241 -17.51 13.81 1.06
N PHE A 242 -16.89 12.97 0.22
CA PHE A 242 -16.59 13.28 -1.17
C PHE A 242 -17.79 13.10 -2.12
N GLY A 243 -18.96 12.72 -1.61
CA GLY A 243 -20.17 12.47 -2.41
C GLY A 243 -20.27 11.05 -2.99
N PHE A 244 -19.47 10.11 -2.50
CA PHE A 244 -19.50 8.70 -2.89
C PHE A 244 -20.15 7.88 -1.77
N GLY A 245 -21.46 7.68 -1.87
CA GLY A 245 -22.28 6.98 -0.88
C GLY A 245 -23.77 7.15 -1.20
N ALA A 246 -24.64 6.42 -0.48
CA ALA A 246 -26.09 6.63 -0.54
C ALA A 246 -26.52 7.84 0.29
#